data_AF-A0A0S2JJJ4-F1
#
_entry.id   AF-A0A0S2JJJ4-F1
#
_cell.length_a   1.000
_cell.length_b   1.000
_cell.length_c   1.000
_cell.angle_alpha   90.00
_cell.angle_beta   90.00
_cell.angle_gamma   90.00
#
_symmetry.space_group_name_H-M   'P 1'
#
loop_
_entity.id
_entity.type
_entity.pdbx_description
1 polymer ?
#
loop_
_entity_poly.entity_id
_entity_poly.type
_entity_poly.pdbx_seq_one_letter_code
_entity_poly.pdbx_strand_id
1 'polypeptide(L)'
;MKVWSSFLLSILLLLLQGCGRPVNIDEIKEGFLQNKDTFEQLSLMIKKDTQFEACFTVGTDHIGDFWEYGNKWNTLQNPRRKVAFEVVLNEVGISSDRYGEYIAQLKIVGSERVSYCSNIPSLTSIMVYRSGFSISGCMTTVNIYGDGSMPVTDITPRFSTEITPLEEGWYIEHFCG
;
A
#
# COMPACT_ATOMS: atom_id res chain seq x y z
N MET A 1 44.51 -16.67 -23.86
CA MET A 1 43.77 -16.13 -22.69
C MET A 1 42.41 -15.64 -23.15
N LYS A 2 41.35 -16.45 -23.01
CA LYS A 2 40.02 -16.19 -23.62
C LYS A 2 38.86 -16.66 -22.72
N VAL A 3 39.07 -16.67 -21.41
CA VAL A 3 38.12 -17.26 -20.44
C VAL A 3 37.46 -16.19 -19.55
N TRP A 4 38.02 -14.98 -19.49
CA TRP A 4 37.51 -13.91 -18.62
C TRP A 4 36.33 -13.13 -19.20
N SER A 5 36.14 -13.14 -20.52
CA SER A 5 35.03 -12.42 -21.16
C SER A 5 33.67 -13.11 -20.98
N SER A 6 33.65 -14.43 -20.80
CA SER A 6 32.38 -15.17 -20.67
C SER A 6 31.81 -15.07 -19.25
N PHE A 7 32.66 -14.95 -18.23
CA PHE A 7 32.23 -14.83 -16.84
C PHE A 7 31.56 -13.48 -16.54
N LEU A 8 32.05 -12.39 -17.14
CA LEU A 8 31.46 -11.06 -17.02
C LEU A 8 30.07 -10.96 -17.67
N LEU A 9 29.83 -11.69 -18.76
CA LEU A 9 28.53 -11.72 -19.44
C LEU A 9 27.47 -12.47 -18.63
N SER A 10 27.86 -13.57 -17.97
CA SER A 10 26.97 -14.36 -17.10
C SER A 10 26.55 -13.61 -15.84
N ILE A 11 27.43 -12.79 -15.27
CA ILE A 11 27.11 -11.93 -14.10
C ILE A 11 26.18 -10.78 -14.53
N LEU A 12 26.35 -10.22 -15.73
CA LEU A 12 25.45 -9.18 -16.26
C LEU A 12 24.02 -9.70 -16.52
N LEU A 13 23.89 -10.94 -16.99
CA LEU A 13 22.61 -11.61 -17.22
C LEU A 13 21.90 -12.01 -15.90
N LEU A 14 22.66 -12.35 -14.85
CA LEU A 14 22.12 -12.63 -13.51
C LEU A 14 21.66 -11.35 -12.79
N LEU A 15 22.30 -10.20 -13.05
CA LEU A 15 21.89 -8.92 -12.49
C LEU A 15 20.60 -8.35 -13.12
N LEU A 16 20.20 -8.83 -14.31
CA LEU A 16 18.96 -8.44 -14.99
C LEU A 16 17.72 -9.23 -14.52
N GLN A 17 17.89 -10.30 -13.73
CA GLN A 17 16.76 -11.02 -13.12
C GLN A 17 16.28 -10.41 -11.79
N GLY A 18 16.89 -9.29 -11.36
CA GLY A 18 16.47 -8.54 -10.18
C GLY A 18 15.30 -7.58 -10.42
N CYS A 19 14.70 -7.56 -11.60
CA CYS A 19 13.48 -6.79 -11.86
C CYS A 19 12.28 -7.57 -11.33
N GLY A 20 11.64 -7.05 -10.27
CA GLY A 20 10.40 -7.61 -9.73
C GLY A 20 9.37 -7.87 -10.83
N ARG A 21 8.49 -8.85 -10.61
CA ARG A 21 7.42 -9.16 -11.57
C ARG A 21 6.62 -7.87 -11.85
N PRO A 22 6.34 -7.55 -13.13
CA PRO A 22 5.50 -6.40 -13.44
C PRO A 22 4.14 -6.59 -12.76
N VAL A 23 3.51 -5.48 -12.35
CA VAL A 23 2.17 -5.53 -11.78
C VAL A 23 1.21 -6.14 -12.81
N ASN A 24 0.33 -7.03 -12.35
CA ASN A 24 -0.72 -7.61 -13.18
C ASN A 24 -2.06 -7.00 -12.79
N ILE A 25 -2.52 -6.00 -13.55
CA ILE A 25 -3.76 -5.28 -13.26
C ILE A 25 -4.99 -6.19 -13.35
N ASP A 26 -4.98 -7.18 -14.26
CA ASP A 26 -6.08 -8.14 -14.39
C ASP A 26 -6.19 -9.04 -13.16
N GLU A 27 -5.05 -9.49 -12.60
CA GLU A 27 -5.03 -10.26 -11.37
C GLU A 27 -5.55 -9.45 -10.17
N ILE A 28 -5.20 -8.17 -10.08
CA ILE A 28 -5.74 -7.27 -9.04
C ILE A 28 -7.25 -7.08 -9.21
N LYS A 29 -7.73 -6.92 -10.44
CA LYS A 29 -9.15 -6.79 -10.75
C LYS A 29 -9.92 -8.06 -10.38
N GLU A 30 -9.41 -9.23 -10.75
CA GLU A 30 -9.99 -10.53 -10.37
C GLU A 30 -10.01 -10.70 -8.84
N GLY A 31 -8.91 -10.35 -8.17
CA GLY A 31 -8.80 -10.38 -6.71
C GLY A 31 -9.81 -9.46 -6.02
N PHE A 32 -10.05 -8.26 -6.56
CA PHE A 32 -11.10 -7.35 -6.10
C PHE A 32 -12.48 -7.97 -6.25
N LEU A 33 -12.81 -8.49 -7.44
CA LEU A 33 -14.12 -9.08 -7.70
C LEU A 33 -14.40 -10.30 -6.80
N GLN A 34 -13.38 -11.11 -6.52
CA GLN A 34 -13.51 -12.28 -5.65
C GLN A 34 -13.65 -11.92 -4.17
N ASN A 35 -13.10 -10.79 -3.73
CA ASN A 35 -13.02 -10.41 -2.31
C ASN A 35 -13.63 -9.02 -2.03
N LYS A 36 -14.62 -8.60 -2.84
CA LYS A 36 -15.20 -7.25 -2.79
C LYS A 36 -15.69 -6.88 -1.39
N ASP A 37 -16.41 -7.79 -0.73
CA ASP A 37 -16.92 -7.60 0.63
C ASP A 37 -15.80 -7.28 1.64
N THR A 38 -14.61 -7.87 1.46
CA THR A 38 -13.44 -7.57 2.31
C THR A 38 -12.88 -6.18 2.03
N PHE A 39 -12.81 -5.74 0.76
CA PHE A 39 -12.41 -4.36 0.43
C PHE A 39 -13.36 -3.34 1.06
N GLU A 40 -14.67 -3.60 0.98
CA GLU A 40 -15.69 -2.76 1.60
C GLU A 40 -15.59 -2.75 3.12
N GLN A 41 -15.40 -3.93 3.73
CA GLN A 41 -15.19 -4.06 5.17
C GLN A 41 -13.97 -3.27 5.62
N LEU A 42 -12.82 -3.40 4.94
CA LEU A 42 -11.62 -2.60 5.23
C LEU A 42 -11.91 -1.09 5.15
N SER A 43 -12.62 -0.64 4.11
CA SER A 43 -13.00 0.77 3.95
C SER A 43 -13.88 1.26 5.10
N LEU A 44 -14.89 0.48 5.49
CA LEU A 44 -15.77 0.82 6.62
C LEU A 44 -15.02 0.83 7.94
N MET A 45 -14.13 -0.13 8.15
CA MET A 45 -13.32 -0.24 9.35
C MET A 45 -12.46 1.00 9.53
N ILE A 46 -11.66 1.35 8.52
CA ILE A 46 -10.74 2.48 8.60
C ILE A 46 -11.51 3.79 8.75
N LYS A 47 -12.61 3.99 8.03
CA LYS A 47 -13.46 5.19 8.17
C LYS A 47 -13.98 5.38 9.60
N LYS A 48 -14.39 4.28 10.25
CA LYS A 48 -14.89 4.31 11.62
C LYS A 48 -13.80 4.66 12.64
N ASP A 49 -12.59 4.16 12.42
CA ASP A 49 -11.48 4.34 13.35
C ASP A 49 -10.75 5.68 13.13
N THR A 50 -10.97 6.35 11.98
CA THR A 50 -10.31 7.61 11.58
C THR A 50 -11.15 8.87 11.88
N GLN A 51 -12.21 8.78 12.69
CA GLN A 51 -13.19 9.87 12.86
C GLN A 51 -12.60 11.23 13.26
N PHE A 52 -11.37 11.27 13.78
CA PHE A 52 -10.72 12.48 14.28
C PHE A 52 -9.40 12.84 13.59
N GLU A 53 -8.96 12.06 12.61
CA GLU A 53 -7.66 12.25 11.95
C GLU A 53 -7.85 12.65 10.48
N ALA A 54 -6.99 13.55 9.98
CA ALA A 54 -7.06 14.00 8.59
C ALA A 54 -6.69 12.87 7.61
N CYS A 55 -5.70 12.06 7.97
CA CYS A 55 -5.32 10.84 7.29
C CYS A 55 -4.82 9.83 8.32
N PHE A 56 -5.26 8.58 8.20
CA PHE A 56 -4.82 7.50 9.06
C PHE A 56 -4.60 6.22 8.26
N THR A 57 -3.59 5.45 8.64
CA THR A 57 -3.20 4.23 7.93
C THR A 57 -3.02 3.10 8.93
N VAL A 58 -3.43 1.89 8.56
CA VAL A 58 -3.15 0.66 9.29
C VAL A 58 -2.60 -0.36 8.31
N GLY A 59 -1.50 -1.01 8.69
CA GLY A 59 -0.82 -2.03 7.91
C GLY A 59 0.07 -2.93 8.77
N THR A 60 0.78 -3.82 8.11
CA THR A 60 1.69 -4.77 8.77
C THR A 60 2.90 -4.08 9.40
N ASP A 61 3.36 -2.98 8.83
CA ASP A 61 4.57 -2.24 9.23
C ASP A 61 4.28 -0.75 9.55
N HIS A 62 3.01 -0.34 9.54
CA HIS A 62 2.60 1.06 9.65
C HIS A 62 1.26 1.23 10.37
N ILE A 63 1.18 2.13 11.37
CA ILE A 63 -0.06 2.49 12.08
C ILE A 63 -0.03 3.97 12.44
N GLY A 64 -0.97 4.77 11.92
CA GLY A 64 -0.95 6.22 12.10
C GLY A 64 0.36 6.81 11.56
N ASP A 65 1.14 7.43 12.44
CA ASP A 65 2.47 7.98 12.13
C ASP A 65 3.63 7.01 12.47
N PHE A 66 3.33 5.82 12.98
CA PHE A 66 4.31 4.86 13.46
C PHE A 66 4.70 3.84 12.39
N TRP A 67 6.00 3.62 12.25
CA TRP A 67 6.63 2.65 11.34
C TRP A 67 7.43 1.62 12.11
N GLU A 68 7.29 0.36 11.74
CA GLU A 68 8.07 -0.74 12.29
C GLU A 68 9.48 -0.78 11.68
N TYR A 69 10.50 -0.91 12.54
CA TYR A 69 11.88 -1.17 12.14
C TYR A 69 12.57 -2.06 13.17
N GLY A 70 12.91 -3.29 12.78
CA GLY A 70 13.62 -4.24 13.64
C GLY A 70 12.83 -4.61 14.90
N ASN A 71 11.54 -4.96 14.73
CA ASN A 71 10.59 -5.34 15.80
C ASN A 71 10.29 -4.22 16.81
N LYS A 72 10.58 -2.97 16.45
CA LYS A 72 10.27 -1.80 17.26
C LYS A 72 9.69 -0.70 16.39
N TRP A 73 8.79 0.08 16.97
CA TRP A 73 8.08 1.13 16.26
C TRP A 73 8.72 2.49 16.52
N ASN A 74 8.70 3.36 15.52
CA ASN A 74 9.21 4.74 15.60
C ASN A 74 8.39 5.63 14.68
N THR A 75 8.59 6.95 14.74
CA THR A 75 8.01 7.87 13.75
C THR A 75 9.10 8.51 12.93
N LEU A 76 8.77 9.03 11.75
CA LEU A 76 9.74 9.74 10.90
C LEU A 76 10.32 10.98 11.61
N GLN A 77 9.52 11.62 12.46
CA GLN A 77 9.91 12.79 13.25
C GLN A 77 10.83 12.41 14.41
N ASN A 78 10.82 11.15 14.86
CA ASN A 78 11.68 10.67 15.92
C ASN A 78 12.15 9.22 15.71
N PRO A 79 13.05 8.97 14.73
CA PRO A 79 13.49 7.63 14.36
C PRO A 79 14.29 6.93 15.47
N ARG A 80 14.78 7.69 16.46
CA ARG A 80 15.51 7.19 17.63
C ARG A 80 14.58 6.68 18.73
N ARG A 81 13.36 7.21 18.84
CA ARG A 81 12.36 6.71 19.79
C ARG A 81 11.87 5.37 19.29
N LYS A 82 12.21 4.31 20.02
CA LYS A 82 11.78 2.94 19.75
C LYS A 82 10.77 2.52 20.81
N VAL A 83 9.51 2.32 20.42
CA VAL A 83 8.42 1.92 21.31
C VAL A 83 7.94 0.51 20.98
N ALA A 84 7.36 -0.14 22.00
CA ALA A 84 6.71 -1.44 21.86
C ALA A 84 5.39 -1.30 21.11
N PHE A 85 4.94 -2.39 20.50
CA PHE A 85 3.73 -2.42 19.67
C PHE A 85 2.46 -2.06 20.47
N GLU A 86 2.35 -2.52 21.71
CA GLU A 86 1.20 -2.23 22.59
C GLU A 86 1.10 -0.74 22.92
N VAL A 87 2.24 -0.05 23.00
CA VAL A 87 2.29 1.40 23.20
C VAL A 87 1.75 2.13 21.97
N VAL A 88 2.11 1.68 20.76
CA VAL A 88 1.58 2.24 19.51
C VAL A 88 0.06 2.10 19.46
N LEU A 89 -0.45 0.89 19.70
CA LEU A 89 -1.89 0.62 19.70
C LEU A 89 -2.65 1.52 20.67
N ASN A 90 -2.12 1.71 21.89
CA ASN A 90 -2.71 2.61 22.86
C ASN A 90 -2.63 4.09 22.44
N GLU A 91 -1.50 4.54 21.84
CA GLU A 91 -1.35 5.91 21.36
C GLU A 91 -2.29 6.23 20.19
N VAL A 92 -2.56 5.27 19.30
CA VAL A 92 -3.49 5.46 18.16
C VAL A 92 -4.94 5.06 18.48
N GLY A 93 -5.23 4.61 19.70
CA GLY A 93 -6.58 4.25 20.13
C GLY A 93 -7.17 2.98 19.47
N ILE A 94 -6.33 2.05 19.03
CA ILE A 94 -6.76 0.77 18.42
C ILE A 94 -6.51 -0.38 19.39
N SER A 95 -7.49 -1.27 19.57
CA SER A 95 -7.30 -2.49 20.37
C SER A 95 -6.50 -3.55 19.61
N SER A 96 -5.83 -4.44 20.34
CA SER A 96 -5.12 -5.59 19.74
C SER A 96 -6.04 -6.44 18.85
N ASP A 97 -7.28 -6.70 19.30
CA ASP A 97 -8.26 -7.46 18.53
C ASP A 97 -8.63 -6.74 17.22
N ARG A 98 -8.86 -5.42 17.30
CA ARG A 98 -9.18 -4.60 16.15
C ARG A 98 -8.03 -4.56 15.13
N TYR A 99 -6.79 -4.47 15.60
CA TYR A 99 -5.62 -4.59 14.73
C TYR A 99 -5.54 -5.99 14.09
N GLY A 100 -5.81 -7.05 14.86
CA GLY A 100 -5.88 -8.42 14.35
C GLY A 100 -6.91 -8.58 13.22
N GLU A 101 -8.07 -7.93 13.34
CA GLU A 101 -9.07 -7.88 12.26
C GLU A 101 -8.50 -7.22 11.00
N TYR A 102 -7.82 -6.07 11.11
CA TYR A 102 -7.19 -5.42 9.95
C TYR A 102 -6.21 -6.36 9.25
N ILE A 103 -5.30 -6.98 10.00
CA ILE A 103 -4.27 -7.86 9.42
C ILE A 103 -4.89 -9.09 8.75
N ALA A 104 -5.94 -9.66 9.33
CA ALA A 104 -6.66 -10.78 8.73
C ALA A 104 -7.31 -10.39 7.39
N GLN A 105 -7.99 -9.23 7.34
CA GLN A 105 -8.66 -8.74 6.13
C GLN A 105 -7.65 -8.32 5.05
N LEU A 106 -6.58 -7.62 5.42
CA LEU A 106 -5.49 -7.25 4.50
C LEU A 106 -4.87 -8.48 3.85
N LYS A 107 -4.67 -9.56 4.61
CA LYS A 107 -4.15 -10.83 4.08
C LYS A 107 -5.08 -11.45 3.03
N ILE A 108 -6.40 -11.37 3.19
CA ILE A 108 -7.38 -11.91 2.23
C ILE A 108 -7.25 -11.20 0.88
N VAL A 109 -7.11 -9.88 0.89
CA VAL A 109 -7.01 -9.08 -0.34
C VAL A 109 -5.58 -8.91 -0.86
N GLY A 110 -4.62 -9.62 -0.28
CA GLY A 110 -3.21 -9.53 -0.67
C GLY A 110 -2.60 -8.14 -0.47
N SER A 111 -3.08 -7.39 0.52
CA SER A 111 -2.64 -6.01 0.79
C SER A 111 -1.74 -5.94 2.03
N GLU A 112 -0.87 -4.93 2.07
CA GLU A 112 -0.04 -4.65 3.25
C GLU A 112 -0.61 -3.52 4.13
N ARG A 113 -1.46 -2.66 3.58
CA ARG A 113 -1.99 -1.48 4.27
C ARG A 113 -3.27 -0.92 3.67
N VAL A 114 -4.09 -0.35 4.54
CA VAL A 114 -5.25 0.49 4.21
C VAL A 114 -5.08 1.87 4.81
N SER A 115 -5.42 2.89 4.04
CA SER A 115 -5.39 4.30 4.45
C SER A 115 -6.76 4.93 4.22
N TYR A 116 -7.14 5.85 5.10
CA TYR A 116 -8.27 6.75 4.88
C TYR A 116 -7.87 8.18 5.15
N CYS A 117 -8.23 9.07 4.23
CA CYS A 117 -8.10 10.51 4.38
C CYS A 117 -9.46 11.18 4.31
N SER A 118 -9.79 12.00 5.30
CA SER A 118 -11.10 12.67 5.44
C SER A 118 -11.22 13.97 4.64
N ASN A 119 -10.27 14.26 3.74
CA ASN A 119 -10.31 15.40 2.83
C ASN A 119 -11.57 15.37 1.96
N ILE A 120 -11.85 16.42 1.17
CA ILE A 120 -13.00 16.43 0.25
C ILE A 120 -12.47 16.44 -1.20
N PRO A 121 -12.72 15.38 -1.99
CA PRO A 121 -13.40 14.13 -1.61
C PRO A 121 -12.54 13.26 -0.68
N SER A 122 -13.20 12.48 0.19
CA SER A 122 -12.49 11.59 1.12
C SER A 122 -12.00 10.37 0.35
N LEU A 123 -10.88 9.79 0.74
CA LEU A 123 -10.26 8.70 -0.01
C LEU A 123 -9.98 7.53 0.92
N THR A 124 -10.46 6.34 0.57
CA THR A 124 -9.91 5.09 1.09
C THR A 124 -8.96 4.51 0.04
N SER A 125 -7.75 4.13 0.46
CA SER A 125 -6.74 3.52 -0.41
C SER A 125 -6.21 2.24 0.20
N ILE A 126 -6.30 1.13 -0.53
CA ILE A 126 -5.83 -0.19 -0.10
C ILE A 126 -4.67 -0.59 -1.01
N MET A 127 -3.45 -0.66 -0.47
CA MET A 127 -2.26 -0.92 -1.28
C MET A 127 -2.09 -2.41 -1.52
N VAL A 128 -2.20 -2.82 -2.78
CA VAL A 128 -2.11 -4.22 -3.21
C VAL A 128 -0.75 -4.57 -3.81
N TYR A 129 0.03 -3.58 -4.23
CA TYR A 129 1.36 -3.79 -4.77
C TYR A 129 2.28 -2.60 -4.51
N ARG A 130 3.55 -2.89 -4.22
CA ARG A 130 4.64 -1.90 -4.24
C ARG A 130 5.92 -2.54 -4.77
N SER A 131 6.69 -1.77 -5.53
CA SER A 131 8.03 -2.13 -5.99
C SER A 131 8.90 -0.89 -6.14
N GLY A 132 10.22 -1.06 -6.04
CA GLY A 132 11.20 0.03 -6.16
C GLY A 132 11.80 0.48 -4.82
N PHE A 133 12.79 1.37 -4.92
CA PHE A 133 13.52 1.94 -3.79
C PHE A 133 13.09 3.41 -3.58
N SER A 134 13.49 4.00 -2.45
CA SER A 134 13.05 5.32 -1.94
C SER A 134 13.13 6.54 -2.88
N ILE A 135 13.67 6.40 -4.10
CA ILE A 135 13.88 7.46 -5.09
C ILE A 135 13.11 7.18 -6.40
N SER A 136 12.74 5.93 -6.67
CA SER A 136 11.97 5.55 -7.85
C SER A 136 11.24 4.23 -7.60
N GLY A 137 9.93 4.19 -7.82
CA GLY A 137 9.14 2.98 -7.62
C GLY A 137 7.74 3.07 -8.18
N CYS A 138 7.07 1.91 -8.17
CA CYS A 138 5.68 1.79 -8.55
C CYS A 138 4.86 1.30 -7.35
N MET A 139 3.68 1.88 -7.17
CA MET A 139 2.69 1.51 -6.18
C MET A 139 1.36 1.30 -6.88
N THR A 140 0.62 0.27 -6.48
CA THR A 140 -0.73 0.02 -6.97
C THR A 140 -1.69 -0.08 -5.80
N THR A 141 -2.78 0.68 -5.89
CA THR A 141 -3.78 0.78 -4.85
C THR A 141 -5.17 0.57 -5.43
N VAL A 142 -6.05 -0.06 -4.66
CA VAL A 142 -7.48 -0.11 -4.93
C VAL A 142 -8.13 0.97 -4.07
N ASN A 143 -8.78 1.92 -4.73
CA ASN A 143 -9.19 3.19 -4.16
C ASN A 143 -10.70 3.40 -4.31
N ILE A 144 -11.28 4.16 -3.40
CA ILE A 144 -12.64 4.69 -3.52
C ILE A 144 -12.71 6.10 -2.93
N TYR A 145 -13.24 7.04 -3.70
CA TYR A 145 -13.58 8.36 -3.19
C TYR A 145 -14.96 8.34 -2.51
N GLY A 146 -15.14 9.13 -1.45
CA GLY A 146 -16.38 9.19 -0.68
C GLY A 146 -17.57 9.73 -1.46
N ASP A 147 -17.34 10.46 -2.55
CA ASP A 147 -18.36 10.95 -3.48
C ASP A 147 -18.55 10.05 -4.71
N GLY A 148 -17.81 8.93 -4.80
CA GLY A 148 -17.83 8.01 -5.95
C GLY A 148 -17.16 8.57 -7.21
N SER A 149 -16.52 9.73 -7.15
CA SER A 149 -15.75 10.26 -8.27
C SER A 149 -14.53 9.38 -8.56
N MET A 150 -13.96 9.53 -9.76
CA MET A 150 -12.73 8.88 -10.16
C MET A 150 -11.77 9.91 -10.74
N PRO A 151 -10.46 9.83 -10.42
CA PRO A 151 -9.47 10.68 -11.04
C PRO A 151 -9.24 10.27 -12.49
N VAL A 152 -8.56 11.12 -13.25
CA VAL A 152 -8.13 10.82 -14.62
C VAL A 152 -6.71 10.29 -14.62
N THR A 153 -6.39 9.48 -15.63
CA THR A 153 -5.01 9.06 -15.90
C THR A 153 -4.15 10.29 -16.22
N ASP A 154 -2.94 10.35 -15.65
CA ASP A 154 -1.97 11.42 -15.88
C ASP A 154 -0.58 10.82 -16.11
N ILE A 155 0.04 11.14 -17.24
CA ILE A 155 1.33 10.59 -17.64
C ILE A 155 2.24 11.74 -18.04
N THR A 156 3.33 11.88 -17.30
CA THR A 156 4.37 12.88 -17.53
C THR A 156 5.74 12.21 -17.67
N PRO A 157 6.79 12.94 -18.11
CA PRO A 157 8.14 12.39 -18.13
C PRO A 157 8.71 12.04 -16.74
N ARG A 158 8.07 12.48 -15.65
CA ARG A 158 8.54 12.26 -14.27
C ARG A 158 7.79 11.17 -13.55
N PHE A 159 6.52 10.97 -13.88
CA PHE A 159 5.66 9.98 -13.23
C PHE A 159 4.52 9.56 -14.16
N SER A 160 3.93 8.41 -13.89
CA SER A 160 2.72 7.91 -14.53
C SER A 160 1.71 7.48 -13.47
N THR A 161 0.48 7.95 -13.61
CA THR A 161 -0.69 7.54 -12.82
C THR A 161 -1.73 6.99 -13.78
N GLU A 162 -1.91 5.68 -13.78
CA GLU A 162 -2.89 4.99 -14.62
C GLU A 162 -4.11 4.59 -13.78
N ILE A 163 -5.31 4.94 -14.26
CA ILE A 163 -6.57 4.68 -13.55
C ILE A 163 -7.37 3.62 -14.32
N THR A 164 -7.66 2.50 -13.66
CA THR A 164 -8.53 1.43 -14.18
C THR A 164 -9.81 1.36 -13.35
N PRO A 165 -10.98 1.74 -13.91
CA PRO A 165 -12.24 1.65 -13.20
C PRO A 165 -12.59 0.22 -12.79
N LEU A 166 -13.18 0.09 -11.61
CA LEU A 166 -13.85 -1.11 -11.12
C LEU A 166 -15.36 -0.81 -11.00
N GLU A 167 -16.07 -1.56 -10.16
CA GLU A 167 -17.50 -1.39 -9.93
C GLU A 167 -17.78 -0.39 -8.79
N GLU A 168 -18.95 0.28 -8.84
CA GLU A 168 -19.45 1.12 -7.74
C GLU A 168 -18.51 2.24 -7.28
N GLY A 169 -17.76 2.82 -8.21
CA GLY A 169 -16.84 3.94 -7.94
C GLY A 169 -15.48 3.53 -7.37
N TRP A 170 -15.25 2.22 -7.18
CA TRP A 170 -13.90 1.71 -6.93
C TRP A 170 -13.05 1.82 -8.20
N TYR A 171 -11.74 1.99 -8.03
CA TYR A 171 -10.78 2.00 -9.12
C TYR A 171 -9.41 1.50 -8.66
N ILE A 172 -8.64 0.97 -9.60
CA ILE A 172 -7.22 0.69 -9.43
C ILE A 172 -6.45 1.92 -9.87
N GLU A 173 -5.55 2.40 -9.03
CA GLU A 173 -4.55 3.40 -9.37
C GLU A 173 -3.18 2.73 -9.41
N HIS A 174 -2.50 2.83 -10.54
CA HIS A 174 -1.11 2.42 -10.69
C HIS A 174 -0.23 3.65 -10.85
N PHE A 175 0.52 3.99 -9.81
CA PHE A 175 1.44 5.12 -9.78
C PHE A 175 2.88 4.65 -9.91
N CYS A 176 3.66 5.21 -10.84
CA CYS A 176 5.11 5.04 -10.92
C CYS A 176 5.79 6.40 -11.00
N GLY A 177 6.87 6.62 -10.24
CA GLY A 177 7.64 7.87 -10.24
C GLY A 177 8.92 7.79 -9.42
#